data_AF-A0A4R0RQE0-F1
#
_entry.id   AF-A0A4R0RQE0-F1
#
_cell.length_a   1.000
_cell.length_b   1.000
_cell.length_c   1.000
_cell.angle_alpha   90.00
_cell.angle_beta   90.00
_cell.angle_gamma   90.00
#
_symmetry.space_group_name_H-M   'P 1'
#
loop_
_entity.id
_entity.type
_entity.pdbx_description
1 polymer ?
#
loop_
_entity_poly.entity_id
_entity_poly.type
_entity_poly.pdbx_seq_one_letter_code
_entity_poly.pdbx_strand_id
1 'polypeptide(L)'
;MPELWSTIYSCPIVSGVEYAELEHSMERSRGAFLHVQITDGPADEEVDDTISNGTEISLQTEKSGNPRQTRRSALELLGCHHDRIGSLSLTQRVEHMKDVLRVIPLNGPPLVTLNLYNRSLPNLHDDPPLMPDLSASQLLHLSLDGYCLSWPTRPFPTSLVTLQISEWRIFRTIRRRPWQELFDALGNLPQLTALKLSDDTLSPRDESQPFEFPLIKSTISFPRLSFVRLEGNVFAIVYFLEHLVAPPSTRLFLYLKNQFDTAITPRLVTSSTSITHIERTLGPFVLNISPSSFSALGLHTPVPSTTSLPLLSESPLDTAHLRINMMGVDFIDSWDESAAHFHLPELLQMCPYPWVRSARAIHIESNMLFSNKEAWRGLLRSTPHLQYIRAENMNFARAVFPSLLSESEDPNAKLGQDVLRPRTQQTESPILYSDVSGQAPSDGASADWRVVCDVQGA
;
A
#
# COMPACT_ATOMS: atom_id res chain seq x y z
N MET A 1 -14.71 -20.95 30.44
CA MET A 1 -15.57 -21.30 29.29
C MET A 1 -16.41 -20.16 28.68
N PRO A 2 -16.49 -18.90 29.19
CA PRO A 2 -17.12 -17.81 28.42
C PRO A 2 -16.35 -17.40 27.15
N GLU A 3 -15.02 -17.56 27.17
CA GLU A 3 -14.11 -17.20 26.06
C GLU A 3 -14.21 -18.12 24.83
N LEU A 4 -14.85 -19.29 24.93
CA LEU A 4 -15.09 -20.18 23.78
C LEU A 4 -16.34 -19.81 22.97
N TRP A 5 -17.18 -18.92 23.49
CA TRP A 5 -18.45 -18.52 22.86
C TRP A 5 -18.38 -17.12 22.22
N SER A 6 -17.29 -16.37 22.43
CA SER A 6 -17.06 -15.07 21.77
C SER A 6 -16.80 -15.18 20.27
N THR A 7 -16.63 -16.40 19.75
CA THR A 7 -16.30 -16.68 18.36
C THR A 7 -17.38 -17.56 17.70
N ILE A 8 -18.65 -17.23 17.92
CA ILE A 8 -19.71 -17.75 17.04
C ILE A 8 -19.65 -16.93 15.75
N TYR A 9 -18.97 -17.50 14.73
CA TYR A 9 -19.13 -17.10 13.34
C TYR A 9 -20.50 -17.59 12.87
N SER A 10 -21.53 -16.81 13.17
CA SER A 10 -22.79 -16.97 12.46
C SER A 10 -22.72 -16.00 11.29
N CYS A 11 -22.69 -16.48 10.05
CA CYS A 11 -22.98 -15.65 8.89
C CYS A 11 -24.45 -15.92 8.49
N PRO A 12 -25.45 -15.45 9.27
CA PRO A 12 -26.82 -15.58 8.83
C PRO A 12 -26.98 -14.61 7.67
N ILE A 13 -27.00 -15.14 6.46
CA ILE A 13 -27.71 -14.46 5.37
C ILE A 13 -29.14 -14.29 5.88
N VAL A 14 -29.75 -13.11 5.74
CA VAL A 14 -31.07 -12.86 6.36
C VAL A 14 -32.17 -12.91 5.31
N SER A 15 -32.75 -14.09 5.12
CA SER A 15 -34.09 -14.34 4.59
C SER A 15 -35.14 -14.28 5.70
N GLY A 16 -36.43 -14.22 5.35
CA GLY A 16 -37.52 -14.09 6.33
C GLY A 16 -37.58 -15.17 7.43
N VAL A 17 -36.95 -16.34 7.23
CA VAL A 17 -36.81 -17.41 8.24
C VAL A 17 -35.58 -17.17 9.14
N GLU A 18 -34.57 -16.47 8.63
CA GLU A 18 -33.28 -16.21 9.28
C GLU A 18 -33.31 -14.96 10.17
N TYR A 19 -34.40 -14.17 10.18
CA TYR A 19 -34.56 -13.06 11.14
C TYR A 19 -34.61 -13.53 12.59
N ALA A 20 -35.33 -14.63 12.86
CA ALA A 20 -35.37 -15.23 14.19
C ALA A 20 -34.00 -15.79 14.59
N GLU A 21 -33.21 -16.28 13.62
CA GLU A 21 -31.84 -16.74 13.86
C GLU A 21 -30.90 -15.58 14.14
N LEU A 22 -31.07 -14.44 13.47
CA LEU A 22 -30.34 -13.20 13.76
C LEU A 22 -30.65 -12.69 15.16
N GLU A 23 -31.94 -12.57 15.52
CA GLU A 23 -32.37 -12.18 16.86
C GLU A 23 -31.79 -13.13 17.92
N HIS A 24 -31.91 -14.44 17.70
CA HIS A 24 -31.34 -15.45 18.60
C HIS A 24 -29.82 -15.39 18.70
N SER A 25 -29.11 -15.08 17.61
CA SER A 25 -27.65 -14.91 17.60
C SER A 25 -27.23 -13.64 18.34
N MET A 26 -27.97 -12.54 18.19
CA MET A 26 -27.76 -11.31 18.97
C MET A 26 -28.04 -11.52 20.47
N GLU A 27 -29.06 -12.30 20.80
CA GLU A 27 -29.37 -12.66 22.19
C GLU A 27 -28.33 -13.59 22.82
N ARG A 28 -27.81 -14.57 22.06
CA ARG A 28 -26.75 -15.48 22.53
C ARG A 28 -25.42 -14.80 22.75
N SER A 29 -25.10 -13.79 21.95
CA SER A 29 -23.85 -13.03 22.07
C SER A 29 -23.86 -12.00 23.20
N ARG A 30 -24.89 -11.96 24.07
CA ARG A 30 -25.05 -11.00 25.18
C ARG A 30 -23.72 -10.72 25.89
N GLY A 31 -23.24 -9.47 25.75
CA GLY A 31 -21.99 -8.97 26.34
C GLY A 31 -20.81 -8.85 25.38
N ALA A 32 -20.86 -9.47 24.19
CA ALA A 32 -19.85 -9.33 23.16
C ALA A 32 -20.12 -8.12 22.24
N PHE A 33 -19.05 -7.51 21.75
CA PHE A 33 -19.10 -6.51 20.67
C PHE A 33 -19.51 -7.17 19.36
N LEU A 34 -20.33 -6.45 18.60
CA LEU A 34 -20.84 -6.88 17.30
C LEU A 34 -20.00 -6.26 16.18
N HIS A 35 -19.66 -7.09 15.19
CA HIS A 35 -19.10 -6.66 13.91
C HIS A 35 -20.21 -6.81 12.87
N VAL A 36 -20.69 -5.69 12.32
CA VAL A 36 -21.83 -5.67 11.42
C VAL A 36 -21.36 -5.30 10.02
N GLN A 37 -21.62 -6.15 9.05
CA GLN A 37 -21.40 -5.91 7.63
C GLN A 37 -22.74 -5.87 6.91
N ILE A 38 -22.96 -4.82 6.11
CA ILE A 38 -24.19 -4.67 5.34
C ILE A 38 -23.81 -4.38 3.90
N THR A 39 -24.22 -5.24 2.98
CA THR A 39 -23.85 -5.16 1.55
C THR A 39 -25.09 -5.07 0.67
N ASP A 40 -25.13 -4.11 -0.26
CA ASP A 40 -26.11 -4.04 -1.33
C ASP A 40 -25.52 -4.67 -2.60
N GLY A 41 -25.91 -5.90 -2.94
CA GLY A 41 -25.43 -6.58 -4.13
C GLY A 41 -26.11 -7.92 -4.36
N PRO A 42 -26.09 -8.44 -5.60
CA PRO A 42 -26.40 -9.85 -5.82
C PRO A 42 -25.40 -10.70 -5.01
N ALA A 43 -25.88 -11.79 -4.39
CA ALA A 43 -25.07 -12.72 -3.60
C ALA A 43 -23.87 -13.36 -4.36
N ASP A 44 -23.78 -13.12 -5.66
CA ASP A 44 -22.78 -13.68 -6.56
C ASP A 44 -21.48 -12.83 -6.65
N GLU A 45 -21.47 -11.61 -6.10
CA GLU A 45 -20.22 -10.85 -5.94
C GLU A 45 -19.53 -11.33 -4.66
N GLU A 46 -18.36 -11.97 -4.81
CA GLU A 46 -17.54 -12.45 -3.68
C GLU A 46 -17.39 -11.35 -2.64
N VAL A 47 -17.89 -11.61 -1.43
CA VAL A 47 -17.65 -10.77 -0.27
C VAL A 47 -16.22 -11.03 0.16
N ASP A 48 -15.38 -9.99 0.21
CA ASP A 48 -14.05 -10.08 0.83
C ASP A 48 -14.24 -10.47 2.31
N ASP A 49 -13.98 -11.75 2.63
CA ASP A 49 -14.06 -12.28 3.99
C ASP A 49 -12.95 -11.67 4.85
N THR A 50 -13.22 -10.51 5.46
CA THR A 50 -12.33 -9.96 6.48
C THR A 50 -12.53 -10.73 7.79
N ILE A 51 -11.63 -11.68 8.06
CA ILE A 51 -11.61 -12.48 9.30
C ILE A 51 -11.51 -11.54 10.51
N SER A 52 -12.63 -11.32 11.20
CA SER A 52 -12.67 -10.64 12.49
C SER A 52 -12.85 -11.65 13.63
N ASN A 53 -12.22 -11.43 14.78
CA ASN A 53 -12.32 -12.33 15.95
C ASN A 53 -13.63 -12.15 16.77
N GLY A 54 -14.64 -11.49 16.21
CA GLY A 54 -15.91 -11.20 16.89
C GLY A 54 -17.13 -11.85 16.21
N THR A 55 -18.31 -11.62 16.77
CA THR A 55 -19.56 -12.04 16.13
C THR A 55 -19.80 -11.16 14.91
N GLU A 56 -19.54 -11.72 13.74
CA GLU A 56 -19.82 -11.11 12.45
C GLU A 56 -21.30 -11.28 12.10
N ILE A 57 -21.93 -10.22 11.59
CA ILE A 57 -23.31 -10.25 11.12
C ILE A 57 -23.29 -9.66 9.70
N SER A 58 -23.51 -10.50 8.69
CA SER A 58 -23.59 -10.08 7.30
C SER A 58 -25.04 -9.96 6.85
N LEU A 59 -25.49 -8.74 6.58
CA LEU A 59 -26.83 -8.49 6.06
C LEU A 59 -26.78 -8.33 4.54
N GLN A 60 -27.22 -9.37 3.82
CA GLN A 60 -27.41 -9.35 2.38
C GLN A 60 -28.90 -9.18 2.04
N THR A 61 -29.22 -8.28 1.11
CA THR A 61 -30.60 -8.10 0.64
C THR A 61 -30.97 -9.18 -0.39
N GLU A 62 -31.94 -10.04 -0.08
CA GLU A 62 -32.42 -11.09 -0.99
C GLU A 62 -33.04 -10.55 -2.30
N LYS A 63 -32.95 -11.37 -3.36
CA LYS A 63 -33.69 -11.18 -4.62
C LYS A 63 -35.17 -11.61 -4.53
N SER A 64 -35.55 -12.48 -3.59
CA SER A 64 -36.91 -13.04 -3.47
C SER A 64 -37.54 -12.73 -2.12
N GLY A 65 -38.50 -11.80 -2.08
CA GLY A 65 -39.20 -11.38 -0.86
C GLY A 65 -39.67 -9.92 -0.94
N ASN A 66 -40.13 -9.34 0.17
CA ASN A 66 -40.28 -7.88 0.30
C ASN A 66 -39.00 -7.31 0.94
N PRO A 67 -37.92 -7.05 0.17
CA PRO A 67 -36.59 -6.73 0.70
C PRO A 67 -36.59 -5.47 1.58
N ARG A 68 -37.54 -4.56 1.35
CA ARG A 68 -37.71 -3.35 2.17
C ARG A 68 -38.14 -3.68 3.59
N GLN A 69 -39.01 -4.67 3.78
CA GLN A 69 -39.51 -5.05 5.09
C GLN A 69 -38.42 -5.78 5.88
N THR A 70 -37.74 -6.76 5.27
CA THR A 70 -36.62 -7.48 5.90
C THR A 70 -35.50 -6.53 6.30
N ARG A 71 -35.11 -5.61 5.39
CA ARG A 71 -34.11 -4.56 5.68
C ARG A 71 -34.55 -3.69 6.86
N ARG A 72 -35.80 -3.22 6.87
CA ARG A 72 -36.32 -2.37 7.94
C ARG A 72 -36.29 -3.10 9.29
N SER A 73 -36.77 -4.33 9.36
CA SER A 73 -36.75 -5.13 10.60
C SER A 73 -35.32 -5.39 11.08
N ALA A 74 -34.39 -5.74 10.18
CA ALA A 74 -32.99 -5.92 10.53
C ALA A 74 -32.34 -4.63 11.07
N LEU A 75 -32.66 -3.48 10.48
CA LEU A 75 -32.21 -2.19 10.99
C LEU A 75 -32.84 -1.85 12.34
N GLU A 76 -34.14 -2.10 12.54
CA GLU A 76 -34.80 -1.91 13.83
C GLU A 76 -34.12 -2.76 14.92
N LEU A 77 -33.79 -4.02 14.62
CA LEU A 77 -33.05 -4.90 15.52
C LEU A 77 -31.63 -4.39 15.82
N LEU A 78 -30.89 -3.95 14.80
CA LEU A 78 -29.57 -3.33 14.98
C LEU A 78 -29.66 -2.05 15.83
N GLY A 79 -30.71 -1.26 15.65
CA GLY A 79 -30.98 -0.07 16.46
C GLY A 79 -31.21 -0.42 17.93
N CYS A 80 -31.85 -1.54 18.24
CA CYS A 80 -32.00 -2.02 19.61
C CYS A 80 -30.68 -2.47 20.26
N HIS A 81 -29.67 -2.80 19.45
CA HIS A 81 -28.35 -3.28 19.91
C HIS A 81 -27.19 -2.37 19.51
N HIS A 82 -27.46 -1.11 19.17
CA HIS A 82 -26.43 -0.17 18.69
C HIS A 82 -25.32 0.08 19.71
N ASP A 83 -25.63 -0.03 21.00
CA ASP A 83 -24.73 0.07 22.14
C ASP A 83 -23.68 -1.05 22.20
N ARG A 84 -23.79 -2.07 21.34
CA ARG A 84 -22.86 -3.19 21.22
C ARG A 84 -22.09 -3.21 19.90
N ILE A 85 -22.43 -2.36 18.94
CA ILE A 85 -21.81 -2.38 17.61
C ILE A 85 -20.44 -1.70 17.69
N GLY A 86 -19.38 -2.50 17.78
CA GLY A 86 -18.00 -2.01 17.86
C GLY A 86 -17.38 -1.77 16.48
N SER A 87 -17.88 -2.44 15.46
CA SER A 87 -17.41 -2.32 14.08
C SER A 87 -18.57 -2.35 13.11
N LEU A 88 -18.60 -1.42 12.16
CA LEU A 88 -19.62 -1.32 11.12
C LEU A 88 -18.96 -1.21 9.74
N SER A 89 -19.33 -2.10 8.82
CA SER A 89 -18.88 -2.11 7.43
C SER A 89 -20.08 -2.00 6.50
N LEU A 90 -20.17 -0.92 5.71
CA LEU A 90 -21.28 -0.66 4.80
C LEU A 90 -20.80 -0.63 3.36
N THR A 91 -21.23 -1.60 2.57
CA THR A 91 -20.88 -1.75 1.16
C THR A 91 -22.14 -1.57 0.32
N GLN A 92 -22.58 -0.32 0.18
CA GLN A 92 -23.95 0.04 -0.19
C GLN A 92 -24.01 1.26 -1.10
N ARG A 93 -25.21 1.59 -1.60
CA ARG A 93 -25.47 2.90 -2.19
C ARG A 93 -25.55 3.97 -1.10
N VAL A 94 -25.12 5.20 -1.37
CA VAL A 94 -25.14 6.30 -0.36
C VAL A 94 -26.50 6.49 0.31
N GLU A 95 -27.60 6.44 -0.45
CA GLU A 95 -28.95 6.62 0.09
C GLU A 95 -29.26 5.62 1.20
N HIS A 96 -28.88 4.37 0.98
CA HIS A 96 -29.08 3.25 1.88
C HIS A 96 -28.18 3.36 3.13
N MET A 97 -26.95 3.84 2.97
CA MET A 97 -26.04 4.09 4.08
C MET A 97 -26.58 5.15 5.04
N LYS A 98 -27.20 6.22 4.51
CA LYS A 98 -27.82 7.26 5.35
C LYS A 98 -28.89 6.68 6.28
N ASP A 99 -29.67 5.71 5.79
CA ASP A 99 -30.69 5.05 6.62
C ASP A 99 -30.05 4.18 7.72
N VAL A 100 -28.96 3.49 7.43
CA VAL A 100 -28.21 2.72 8.45
C VAL A 100 -27.62 3.64 9.51
N LEU A 101 -26.94 4.71 9.09
CA LEU A 101 -26.25 5.65 9.97
C LEU A 101 -27.21 6.52 10.80
N ARG A 102 -28.49 6.60 10.42
CA ARG A 102 -29.54 7.19 11.27
C ARG A 102 -29.91 6.30 12.44
N VAL A 103 -29.82 4.98 12.25
CA VAL A 103 -30.22 3.98 13.25
C VAL A 103 -29.06 3.62 14.17
N ILE A 104 -27.84 3.60 13.65
CA ILE A 104 -26.61 3.36 14.41
C ILE A 104 -25.90 4.71 14.62
N PRO A 105 -26.11 5.38 15.76
CA PRO A 105 -25.59 6.72 15.99
C PRO A 105 -24.05 6.71 16.09
N LEU A 106 -23.41 7.51 15.25
CA LEU A 106 -21.93 7.64 15.19
C LEU A 106 -21.33 8.34 16.43
N ASN A 107 -22.15 9.09 17.17
CA ASN A 107 -21.72 9.87 18.33
C ASN A 107 -21.91 9.14 19.68
N GLY A 108 -22.25 7.84 19.65
CA GLY A 108 -22.37 7.02 20.85
C GLY A 108 -21.17 6.07 21.04
N PRO A 109 -20.83 5.69 22.28
CA PRO A 109 -20.08 4.45 22.49
C PRO A 109 -20.95 3.27 22.02
N PRO A 110 -20.40 2.22 21.36
CA PRO A 110 -19.01 1.78 21.37
C PRO A 110 -18.35 1.73 19.97
N LEU A 111 -18.86 2.45 18.97
CA LEU A 111 -18.40 2.28 17.60
C LEU A 111 -16.92 2.72 17.45
N VAL A 112 -16.03 1.75 17.22
CA VAL A 112 -14.58 1.94 17.10
C VAL A 112 -14.14 1.98 15.64
N THR A 113 -14.74 1.11 14.82
CA THR A 113 -14.36 0.92 13.41
C THR A 113 -15.54 1.21 12.49
N LEU A 114 -15.32 2.04 11.48
CA LEU A 114 -16.30 2.35 10.45
C LEU A 114 -15.66 2.21 9.06
N ASN A 115 -16.17 1.26 8.28
CA ASN A 115 -15.81 1.08 6.89
C ASN A 115 -17.01 1.43 6.02
N LEU A 116 -16.82 2.33 5.08
CA LEU A 116 -17.85 2.76 4.16
C LEU A 116 -17.34 2.61 2.73
N TYR A 117 -17.99 1.75 1.96
CA TYR A 117 -17.71 1.49 0.55
C TYR A 117 -18.92 1.84 -0.30
N ASN A 118 -18.84 2.96 -1.01
CA ASN A 118 -19.92 3.44 -1.85
C ASN A 118 -19.86 2.79 -3.23
N ARG A 119 -20.81 1.89 -3.50
CA ARG A 119 -20.95 1.22 -4.81
C ARG A 119 -21.53 2.12 -5.90
N SER A 120 -22.17 3.22 -5.53
CA SER A 120 -22.77 4.12 -6.53
C SER A 120 -21.69 4.99 -7.13
N LEU A 121 -21.44 4.84 -8.42
CA LEU A 121 -20.80 5.88 -9.23
C LEU A 121 -21.71 7.12 -9.18
N PRO A 122 -21.29 8.20 -8.51
CA PRO A 122 -22.14 9.38 -8.44
C PRO A 122 -22.24 9.98 -9.84
N ASN A 123 -23.46 10.28 -10.29
CA ASN A 123 -23.60 11.02 -11.53
C ASN A 123 -22.94 12.39 -11.35
N LEU A 124 -22.25 12.87 -12.38
CA LEU A 124 -21.61 14.19 -12.40
C LEU A 124 -22.56 15.37 -12.11
N HIS A 125 -23.86 15.13 -12.17
CA HIS A 125 -24.91 16.14 -12.01
C HIS A 125 -25.65 16.09 -10.68
N ASP A 126 -25.45 15.04 -9.87
CA ASP A 126 -26.11 14.93 -8.57
C ASP A 126 -25.30 15.70 -7.52
N ASP A 127 -26.00 16.29 -6.55
CA ASP A 127 -25.35 16.95 -5.42
C ASP A 127 -24.38 15.97 -4.76
N PRO A 128 -23.13 16.38 -4.47
CA PRO A 128 -22.15 15.50 -3.90
C PRO A 128 -22.72 14.90 -2.61
N PRO A 129 -22.63 13.57 -2.43
CA PRO A 129 -23.10 12.95 -1.20
C PRO A 129 -22.34 13.55 -0.02
N LEU A 130 -23.04 14.37 0.78
CA LEU A 130 -22.47 14.94 1.98
C LEU A 130 -22.09 13.81 2.93
N MET A 131 -20.80 13.74 3.26
CA MET A 131 -20.28 12.88 4.30
C MET A 131 -21.00 13.20 5.61
N PRO A 132 -21.38 12.19 6.41
CA PRO A 132 -21.77 12.47 7.78
C PRO A 132 -20.63 13.18 8.51
N ASP A 133 -20.96 14.17 9.33
CA ASP A 133 -19.97 14.81 10.20
C ASP A 133 -19.53 13.79 11.26
N LEU A 134 -18.27 13.35 11.16
CA LEU A 134 -17.67 12.39 12.08
C LEU A 134 -16.88 13.06 13.20
N SER A 135 -16.82 14.40 13.23
CA SER A 135 -15.95 15.15 14.14
C SER A 135 -16.21 14.88 15.62
N ALA A 136 -17.46 14.57 15.99
CA ALA A 136 -17.88 14.26 17.36
C ALA A 136 -17.82 12.76 17.71
N SER A 137 -17.46 11.89 16.77
CA SER A 137 -17.38 10.45 17.00
C SER A 137 -16.13 10.04 17.79
N GLN A 138 -16.14 8.83 18.37
CA GLN A 138 -14.99 8.23 19.06
C GLN A 138 -14.25 7.19 18.21
N LEU A 139 -14.45 7.24 16.88
CA LEU A 139 -13.86 6.27 15.97
C LEU A 139 -12.34 6.27 16.07
N LEU A 140 -11.76 5.07 16.06
CA LEU A 140 -10.31 4.86 15.97
C LEU A 140 -9.92 4.47 14.54
N HIS A 141 -10.79 3.76 13.83
CA HIS A 141 -10.51 3.25 12.50
C HIS A 141 -11.59 3.71 11.52
N LEU A 142 -11.18 4.40 10.46
CA LEU A 142 -12.07 4.88 9.41
C LEU A 142 -11.54 4.48 8.04
N SER A 143 -12.36 3.79 7.26
CA SER A 143 -12.13 3.53 5.84
C SER A 143 -13.27 4.11 5.02
N LEU A 144 -12.93 4.95 4.04
CA LEU A 144 -13.86 5.57 3.11
C LEU A 144 -13.45 5.17 1.69
N ASP A 145 -14.38 4.60 0.93
CA ASP A 145 -14.11 4.16 -0.44
C ASP A 145 -15.24 4.56 -1.39
N GLY A 146 -14.89 5.02 -2.59
CA GLY A 146 -15.84 5.45 -3.61
C GLY A 146 -16.63 6.72 -3.28
N TYR A 147 -16.16 7.55 -2.35
CA TYR A 147 -16.85 8.78 -1.95
C TYR A 147 -16.40 10.02 -2.72
N CYS A 148 -17.35 10.89 -3.05
CA CYS A 148 -17.04 12.25 -3.47
C CYS A 148 -17.21 13.19 -2.28
N LEU A 149 -16.11 13.74 -1.79
CA LEU A 149 -16.08 14.44 -0.52
C LEU A 149 -15.77 15.92 -0.76
N SER A 150 -16.70 16.79 -0.38
CA SER A 150 -16.35 18.13 0.06
C SER A 150 -15.96 18.02 1.52
N TRP A 151 -14.74 18.45 1.84
CA TRP A 151 -14.23 18.32 3.20
C TRP A 151 -14.58 19.59 3.98
N PRO A 152 -15.56 19.56 4.90
CA PRO A 152 -15.77 20.68 5.80
C PRO A 152 -14.51 20.85 6.67
N THR A 153 -14.41 21.98 7.35
CA THR A 153 -13.28 22.22 8.26
C THR A 153 -13.35 21.22 9.41
N ARG A 154 -12.41 20.26 9.44
CA ARG A 154 -12.26 19.21 10.47
C ARG A 154 -13.38 18.14 10.46
N PRO A 155 -13.50 17.34 9.38
CA PRO A 155 -14.54 16.32 9.25
C PRO A 155 -14.28 15.06 10.09
N PHE A 156 -13.06 14.88 10.57
CA PHE A 156 -12.61 13.65 11.19
C PHE A 156 -12.52 13.77 12.72
N PRO A 157 -12.79 12.69 13.45
CA PRO A 157 -12.62 12.66 14.90
C PRO A 157 -11.15 12.70 15.29
N THR A 158 -10.83 13.41 16.38
CA THR A 158 -9.45 13.57 16.86
C THR A 158 -8.85 12.29 17.47
N SER A 159 -9.70 11.30 17.79
CA SER A 159 -9.33 9.98 18.31
C SER A 159 -8.76 9.04 17.26
N LEU A 160 -8.86 9.40 15.98
CA LEU A 160 -8.61 8.51 14.86
C LEU A 160 -7.14 8.07 14.79
N VAL A 161 -6.94 6.76 14.75
CA VAL A 161 -5.64 6.06 14.73
C VAL A 161 -5.29 5.63 13.31
N THR A 162 -6.27 5.13 12.55
CA THR A 162 -6.06 4.72 11.16
C THR A 162 -7.08 5.36 10.23
N LEU A 163 -6.60 6.01 9.17
CA LEU A 163 -7.42 6.60 8.13
C LEU A 163 -7.10 5.97 6.78
N GLN A 164 -8.12 5.45 6.11
CA GLN A 164 -8.05 5.01 4.73
C GLN A 164 -9.08 5.77 3.90
N ILE A 165 -8.64 6.36 2.79
CA ILE A 165 -9.49 6.99 1.80
C ILE A 165 -9.07 6.45 0.43
N SER A 166 -9.95 5.70 -0.21
CA SER A 166 -9.74 5.06 -1.50
C SER A 166 -10.78 5.52 -2.52
N GLU A 167 -10.42 5.43 -3.80
CA GLU A 167 -11.27 5.73 -4.97
C GLU A 167 -12.11 7.01 -4.88
N TRP A 168 -11.62 7.99 -4.12
CA TRP A 168 -12.37 9.21 -3.88
C TRP A 168 -12.33 10.06 -5.14
N ARG A 169 -13.51 10.53 -5.58
CA ARG A 169 -13.60 11.32 -6.81
C ARG A 169 -13.69 12.79 -6.51
N ILE A 170 -12.82 13.53 -7.18
CA ILE A 170 -12.89 14.98 -7.23
C ILE A 170 -13.94 15.37 -8.26
N PHE A 171 -15.04 15.97 -7.82
CA PHE A 171 -15.94 16.62 -8.77
C PHE A 171 -15.27 17.85 -9.38
N ARG A 172 -15.13 17.85 -10.72
CA ARG A 172 -14.66 19.00 -11.51
C ARG A 172 -15.50 20.27 -11.33
N THR A 173 -16.70 20.15 -10.77
CA THR A 173 -17.64 21.26 -10.61
C THR A 173 -17.24 22.24 -9.50
N ILE A 174 -16.45 21.80 -8.51
CA ILE A 174 -16.00 22.68 -7.45
C ILE A 174 -14.71 23.36 -7.91
N ARG A 175 -14.75 24.69 -8.12
CA ARG A 175 -13.58 25.54 -8.43
C ARG A 175 -12.48 25.55 -7.34
N ARG A 176 -12.58 24.68 -6.32
CA ARG A 176 -11.65 24.61 -5.20
C ARG A 176 -10.66 23.48 -5.43
N ARG A 177 -9.50 23.59 -4.79
CA ARG A 177 -8.42 22.62 -4.86
C ARG A 177 -8.74 21.49 -3.87
N PRO A 178 -9.33 20.37 -4.32
CA PRO A 178 -9.89 19.32 -3.45
C PRO A 178 -8.82 18.67 -2.57
N TRP A 179 -7.60 18.55 -3.10
CA TRP A 179 -6.44 18.05 -2.38
C TRP A 179 -6.04 18.95 -1.23
N GLN A 180 -6.17 20.26 -1.40
CA GLN A 180 -5.91 21.21 -0.32
C GLN A 180 -6.97 21.09 0.78
N GLU A 181 -8.24 20.91 0.42
CA GLU A 181 -9.31 20.68 1.40
C GLU A 181 -9.09 19.37 2.17
N LEU A 182 -8.71 18.28 1.49
CA LEU A 182 -8.32 17.03 2.14
C LEU A 182 -7.12 17.24 3.07
N PHE A 183 -6.08 17.90 2.58
CA PHE A 183 -4.87 18.17 3.35
C PHE A 183 -5.17 18.98 4.63
N ASP A 184 -6.00 20.03 4.51
CA ASP A 184 -6.45 20.84 5.64
C ASP A 184 -7.34 20.03 6.62
N ALA A 185 -8.17 19.13 6.10
CA ALA A 185 -9.01 18.23 6.91
C ALA A 185 -8.18 17.25 7.75
N LEU A 186 -7.04 16.80 7.23
CA LEU A 186 -6.14 15.88 7.93
C LEU A 186 -5.35 16.55 9.06
N GLY A 187 -5.20 17.88 9.05
CA GLY A 187 -4.30 18.62 9.95
C GLY A 187 -4.60 18.55 11.44
N ASN A 188 -5.67 17.88 11.87
CA ASN A 188 -6.09 17.79 13.28
C ASN A 188 -6.20 16.34 13.80
N LEU A 189 -5.34 15.44 13.32
CA LEU A 189 -5.34 14.02 13.71
C LEU A 189 -4.07 13.64 14.50
N PRO A 190 -3.95 14.06 15.78
CA PRO A 190 -2.72 13.87 16.56
C PRO A 190 -2.43 12.40 16.92
N GLN A 191 -3.44 11.54 16.86
CA GLN A 191 -3.36 10.12 17.19
C GLN A 191 -3.07 9.22 15.98
N LEU A 192 -3.00 9.80 14.78
CA LEU A 192 -2.89 9.04 13.54
C LEU A 192 -1.56 8.28 13.48
N THR A 193 -1.64 6.96 13.36
CA THR A 193 -0.50 6.05 13.21
C THR A 193 -0.40 5.47 11.82
N ALA A 194 -1.52 5.35 11.09
CA ALA A 194 -1.56 4.87 9.72
C ALA A 194 -2.45 5.76 8.84
N LEU A 195 -1.90 6.20 7.70
CA LEU A 195 -2.60 6.96 6.68
C LEU A 195 -2.51 6.24 5.33
N LYS A 196 -3.66 5.96 4.71
CA LYS A 196 -3.75 5.39 3.36
C LYS A 196 -4.61 6.29 2.50
N LEU A 197 -4.04 6.83 1.43
CA LEU A 197 -4.75 7.66 0.45
C LEU A 197 -4.55 7.03 -0.93
N SER A 198 -5.62 6.68 -1.61
CA SER A 198 -5.61 6.24 -3.00
C SER A 198 -6.47 7.16 -3.85
N ASP A 199 -5.88 7.80 -4.84
CA ASP A 199 -6.59 8.62 -5.82
C ASP A 199 -6.54 7.97 -7.21
N ASP A 200 -7.72 7.55 -7.66
CA ASP A 200 -7.94 6.95 -8.97
C ASP A 200 -8.47 7.97 -9.99
N THR A 201 -8.73 9.20 -9.54
CA THR A 201 -9.46 10.20 -10.35
C THR A 201 -8.59 11.21 -11.06
N LEU A 202 -7.30 11.25 -10.76
CA LEU A 202 -6.32 12.03 -11.50
C LEU A 202 -5.70 11.30 -12.69
N SER A 203 -6.39 10.31 -13.26
CA SER A 203 -6.06 9.85 -14.60
C SER A 203 -6.12 11.04 -15.57
N PRO A 204 -5.06 11.30 -16.35
CA PRO A 204 -4.93 12.49 -17.20
C PRO A 204 -5.84 12.36 -18.43
N ARG A 205 -7.17 12.38 -18.24
CA ARG A 205 -8.10 12.49 -19.38
C ARG A 205 -8.09 13.88 -20.01
N ASP A 206 -7.54 14.88 -19.34
CA ASP A 206 -7.31 16.22 -19.88
C ASP A 206 -5.85 16.64 -19.65
N GLU A 207 -4.96 16.15 -20.50
CA GLU A 207 -3.56 16.61 -20.60
C GLU A 207 -3.43 18.09 -21.01
N SER A 208 -4.54 18.75 -21.35
CA SER A 208 -4.58 20.08 -21.96
C SER A 208 -4.41 21.25 -20.97
N GLN A 209 -4.46 21.00 -19.66
CA GLN A 209 -4.23 22.04 -18.66
C GLN A 209 -2.96 21.76 -17.85
N PRO A 210 -2.00 22.70 -17.79
CA PRO A 210 -0.88 22.58 -16.88
C PRO A 210 -1.45 22.53 -15.45
N PHE A 211 -1.18 21.43 -14.75
CA PHE A 211 -1.56 21.27 -13.35
C PHE A 211 -0.81 22.31 -12.50
N GLU A 212 -1.41 23.48 -12.29
CA GLU A 212 -0.92 24.45 -11.32
C GLU A 212 -1.23 23.95 -9.91
N PHE A 213 -0.26 23.27 -9.32
CA PHE A 213 -0.35 22.89 -7.92
C PHE A 213 -0.47 24.14 -7.03
N PRO A 214 -1.29 24.08 -5.97
CA PRO A 214 -1.36 25.17 -5.02
C PRO A 214 -0.01 25.60 -4.50
N LEU A 215 0.19 26.92 -4.43
CA LEU A 215 1.26 27.48 -3.60
C LEU A 215 1.11 26.96 -2.18
N ILE A 216 2.21 26.42 -1.69
CA ILE A 216 2.44 25.89 -0.35
C ILE A 216 2.02 26.94 0.70
N LYS A 217 1.03 26.62 1.53
CA LYS A 217 0.58 27.52 2.61
C LYS A 217 0.89 27.01 4.02
N SER A 218 1.02 25.69 4.19
CA SER A 218 1.18 25.07 5.51
C SER A 218 1.69 23.64 5.41
N THR A 219 2.43 23.20 6.42
CA THR A 219 2.73 21.79 6.68
C THR A 219 1.75 21.22 7.70
N ILE A 220 1.55 19.90 7.69
CA ILE A 220 0.79 19.18 8.73
C ILE A 220 1.72 18.20 9.43
N SER A 221 1.59 18.08 10.76
CA SER A 221 2.44 17.22 11.56
C SER A 221 1.64 16.06 12.16
N PHE A 222 2.15 14.84 11.98
CA PHE A 222 1.62 13.62 12.55
C PHE A 222 2.67 12.93 13.43
N PRO A 223 2.81 13.32 14.70
CA PRO A 223 3.91 12.88 15.55
C PRO A 223 3.92 11.38 15.86
N ARG A 224 2.81 10.67 15.61
CA ARG A 224 2.65 9.23 15.87
C ARG A 224 2.61 8.39 14.59
N LEU A 225 2.79 9.03 13.42
CA LEU A 225 2.65 8.34 12.15
C LEU A 225 3.76 7.30 11.97
N SER A 226 3.34 6.06 11.74
CA SER A 226 4.24 4.92 11.57
C SER A 226 4.17 4.34 10.15
N PHE A 227 3.07 4.61 9.45
CA PHE A 227 2.79 4.06 8.13
C PHE A 227 2.05 5.06 7.26
N VAL A 228 2.54 5.26 6.04
CA VAL A 228 1.91 6.07 5.01
C VAL A 228 1.87 5.27 3.72
N ARG A 229 0.67 5.12 3.14
CA ARG A 229 0.47 4.64 1.77
C ARG A 229 -0.18 5.73 0.94
N LEU A 230 0.47 6.11 -0.15
CA LEU A 230 -0.07 7.06 -1.13
C LEU A 230 -0.12 6.38 -2.49
N GLU A 231 -1.29 6.36 -3.09
CA GLU A 231 -1.56 5.72 -4.38
C GLU A 231 -2.24 6.73 -5.32
N GLY A 232 -1.85 6.73 -6.59
CA GLY A 232 -2.42 7.60 -7.61
C GLY A 232 -1.41 8.48 -8.32
N ASN A 233 -1.78 9.74 -8.56
CA ASN A 233 -1.00 10.69 -9.33
C ASN A 233 0.28 11.12 -8.61
N VAL A 234 1.43 11.03 -9.30
CA VAL A 234 2.75 11.33 -8.71
C VAL A 234 2.86 12.75 -8.15
N PHE A 235 2.20 13.73 -8.76
CA PHE A 235 2.32 15.11 -8.30
C PHE A 235 1.54 15.34 -7.00
N ALA A 236 0.36 14.72 -6.87
CA ALA A 236 -0.38 14.74 -5.60
C ALA A 236 0.44 14.05 -4.50
N ILE A 237 1.05 12.90 -4.82
CA ILE A 237 1.95 12.20 -3.91
C ILE A 237 3.10 13.10 -3.47
N VAL A 238 3.82 13.71 -4.41
CA VAL A 238 4.92 14.65 -4.11
C VAL A 238 4.45 15.81 -3.24
N TYR A 239 3.30 16.40 -3.56
CA TYR A 239 2.70 17.46 -2.75
C TYR A 239 2.48 16.98 -1.31
N PHE A 240 1.87 15.82 -1.08
CA PHE A 240 1.69 15.27 0.27
C PHE A 240 3.02 15.08 0.99
N LEU A 241 4.00 14.48 0.31
CA LEU A 241 5.31 14.20 0.91
C LEU A 241 6.08 15.47 1.29
N GLU A 242 5.99 16.53 0.49
CA GLU A 242 6.67 17.81 0.79
C GLU A 242 6.08 18.55 1.99
N HIS A 243 4.82 18.26 2.35
CA HIS A 243 4.09 19.02 3.37
C HIS A 243 3.73 18.20 4.61
N LEU A 244 3.97 16.90 4.57
CA LEU A 244 3.73 15.98 5.68
C LEU A 244 4.98 15.88 6.55
N VAL A 245 4.84 16.25 7.82
CA VAL A 245 5.88 16.11 8.84
C VAL A 245 5.58 14.87 9.68
N ALA A 246 6.41 13.84 9.54
CA ALA A 246 6.26 12.57 10.24
C ALA A 246 7.56 12.14 10.94
N PRO A 247 7.50 11.20 11.90
CA PRO A 247 8.68 10.62 12.52
C PRO A 247 9.64 9.98 11.49
N PRO A 248 10.96 10.03 11.71
CA PRO A 248 11.95 9.34 10.87
C PRO A 248 11.74 7.82 10.74
N SER A 249 10.97 7.20 11.62
CA SER A 249 10.64 5.77 11.59
C SER A 249 9.41 5.44 10.74
N THR A 250 8.78 6.43 10.11
CA THR A 250 7.59 6.21 9.29
C THR A 250 7.93 5.40 8.04
N ARG A 251 7.19 4.31 7.82
CA ARG A 251 7.26 3.51 6.59
C ARG A 251 6.43 4.16 5.49
N LEU A 252 6.95 4.16 4.28
CA LEU A 252 6.32 4.82 3.13
C LEU A 252 6.08 3.85 1.97
N PHE A 253 4.85 3.82 1.47
CA PHE A 253 4.41 3.00 0.35
C PHE A 253 3.78 3.88 -0.72
N LEU A 254 4.47 4.02 -1.85
CA LEU A 254 4.03 4.83 -2.98
C LEU A 254 3.60 3.93 -4.12
N TYR A 255 2.40 4.14 -4.64
CA TYR A 255 1.87 3.45 -5.82
C TYR A 255 1.54 4.50 -6.87
N LEU A 256 2.49 4.74 -7.77
CA LEU A 256 2.38 5.71 -8.84
C LEU A 256 1.58 5.08 -9.98
N LYS A 257 0.46 5.72 -10.32
CA LYS A 257 -0.35 5.38 -11.49
C LYS A 257 0.05 6.28 -12.66
N ASN A 258 0.04 5.70 -13.86
CA ASN A 258 0.40 6.35 -15.13
C ASN A 258 1.90 6.65 -15.30
N GLN A 259 2.29 6.90 -16.55
CA GLN A 259 3.57 7.51 -16.86
C GLN A 259 3.61 8.94 -16.30
N PHE A 260 4.78 9.36 -15.84
CA PHE A 260 4.97 10.71 -15.33
C PHE A 260 6.23 11.36 -15.90
N ASP A 261 6.22 12.69 -15.93
CA ASP A 261 7.39 13.45 -16.36
C ASP A 261 8.57 13.21 -15.42
N THR A 262 9.64 12.68 -15.98
CA THR A 262 10.95 12.45 -15.34
C THR A 262 11.48 13.67 -14.57
N ALA A 263 11.06 14.89 -14.93
CA ALA A 263 11.39 16.11 -14.20
C ALA A 263 10.87 16.11 -12.73
N ILE A 264 9.87 15.29 -12.39
CA ILE A 264 9.33 15.18 -11.02
C ILE A 264 10.14 14.20 -10.15
N THR A 265 10.91 13.29 -10.76
CA THR A 265 11.71 12.26 -10.07
C THR A 265 12.59 12.85 -8.96
N PRO A 266 13.33 13.97 -9.17
CA PRO A 266 14.13 14.58 -8.10
C PRO A 266 13.31 14.98 -6.88
N ARG A 267 12.13 15.55 -7.09
CA ARG A 267 11.23 15.98 -6.00
C ARG A 267 10.64 14.78 -5.26
N LEU A 268 10.22 13.76 -6.00
CA LEU A 268 9.72 12.50 -5.43
C LEU A 268 10.76 11.83 -4.53
N VAL A 269 12.00 11.68 -5.02
CA VAL A 269 13.09 11.07 -4.25
C VAL A 269 13.43 11.91 -3.02
N THR A 270 13.57 13.23 -3.18
CA THR A 270 13.93 14.11 -2.06
C THR A 270 12.86 14.08 -0.96
N SER A 271 11.59 14.09 -1.34
CA SER A 271 10.48 14.14 -0.38
C SER A 271 10.28 12.79 0.34
N SER A 272 10.36 11.67 -0.39
CA SER A 272 10.27 10.33 0.19
C SER A 272 11.42 10.02 1.17
N THR A 273 12.64 10.42 0.81
CA THR A 273 13.81 10.28 1.71
C THR A 273 13.75 11.20 2.92
N SER A 274 13.22 12.41 2.78
CA SER A 274 13.04 13.33 3.91
C SER A 274 12.07 12.80 4.96
N ILE A 275 11.03 12.07 4.56
CA ILE A 275 10.07 11.48 5.50
C ILE A 275 10.66 10.25 6.18
N THR A 276 11.27 9.35 5.41
CA THR A 276 11.74 8.05 5.90
C THR A 276 13.10 8.11 6.59
N HIS A 277 13.91 9.15 6.33
CA HIS A 277 15.31 9.25 6.77
C HIS A 277 16.08 7.93 6.59
N ILE A 278 15.83 7.26 5.48
CA ILE A 278 16.07 5.83 5.33
C ILE A 278 17.53 5.41 5.64
N GLU A 279 18.50 6.22 5.23
CA GLU A 279 19.93 5.98 5.47
C GLU A 279 20.27 5.98 6.97
N ARG A 280 19.61 6.83 7.75
CA ARG A 280 19.80 6.93 9.20
C ARG A 280 19.05 5.83 9.94
N THR A 281 17.84 5.52 9.48
CA THR A 281 16.92 4.61 10.18
C THR A 281 17.30 3.15 9.95
N LEU A 282 17.63 2.76 8.72
CA LEU A 282 17.94 1.37 8.38
C LEU A 282 19.40 0.98 8.56
N GLY A 283 20.33 1.95 8.51
CA GLY A 283 21.74 1.63 8.33
C GLY A 283 21.95 0.89 7.01
N PRO A 284 22.71 -0.21 6.97
CA PRO A 284 22.85 -0.99 5.75
C PRO A 284 21.57 -1.77 5.42
N PHE A 285 21.14 -1.68 4.16
CA PHE A 285 19.85 -2.19 3.71
C PHE A 285 19.94 -2.90 2.35
N VAL A 286 18.89 -3.66 2.04
CA VAL A 286 18.69 -4.37 0.77
C VAL A 286 17.74 -3.56 -0.11
N LEU A 287 18.18 -3.28 -1.33
CA LEU A 287 17.33 -2.71 -2.37
C LEU A 287 16.76 -3.84 -3.20
N ASN A 288 15.45 -4.04 -3.11
CA ASN A 288 14.73 -5.00 -3.93
C ASN A 288 14.12 -4.28 -5.14
N ILE A 289 14.38 -4.82 -6.33
CA ILE A 289 14.07 -4.21 -7.62
C ILE A 289 13.25 -5.20 -8.41
N SER A 290 12.07 -4.76 -8.84
CA SER A 290 11.19 -5.49 -9.73
C SER A 290 10.83 -4.63 -10.95
N PRO A 291 10.17 -5.19 -11.98
CA PRO A 291 9.83 -4.46 -13.19
C PRO A 291 9.00 -3.20 -13.02
N SER A 292 8.24 -3.16 -11.94
CA SER A 292 7.37 -2.07 -11.59
C SER A 292 7.72 -1.46 -10.24
N SER A 293 8.70 -1.95 -9.48
CA SER A 293 8.91 -1.42 -8.13
C SER A 293 10.34 -1.38 -7.61
N PHE A 294 10.59 -0.42 -6.73
CA PHE A 294 11.69 -0.42 -5.77
C PHE A 294 11.16 -0.63 -4.37
N SER A 295 11.86 -1.41 -3.57
CA SER A 295 11.67 -1.44 -2.13
C SER A 295 12.99 -1.49 -1.38
N ALA A 296 13.05 -0.80 -0.25
CA ALA A 296 14.18 -0.81 0.66
C ALA A 296 13.79 -1.54 1.95
N LEU A 297 14.51 -2.63 2.20
CA LEU A 297 14.29 -3.58 3.29
C LEU A 297 15.51 -3.56 4.22
N GLY A 298 15.30 -3.69 5.52
CA GLY A 298 16.42 -3.87 6.44
C GLY A 298 17.18 -5.17 6.14
N LEU A 299 18.50 -5.22 6.38
CA LEU A 299 19.32 -6.42 6.12
C LEU A 299 18.83 -7.68 6.86
N HIS A 300 18.22 -7.50 8.03
CA HIS A 300 17.71 -8.58 8.86
C HIS A 300 16.25 -8.94 8.54
N THR A 301 15.62 -8.21 7.62
CA THR A 301 14.28 -8.54 7.16
C THR A 301 14.39 -9.78 6.27
N PRO A 302 13.80 -10.91 6.65
CA PRO A 302 13.84 -12.11 5.81
C PRO A 302 13.19 -11.77 4.47
N VAL A 303 13.95 -11.87 3.38
CA VAL A 303 13.41 -11.66 2.04
C VAL A 303 12.38 -12.78 1.80
N PRO A 304 11.11 -12.46 1.54
CA PRO A 304 10.10 -13.47 1.25
C PRO A 304 10.55 -14.28 0.05
N SER A 305 10.71 -15.58 0.24
CA SER A 305 10.87 -16.49 -0.89
C SER A 305 9.51 -16.55 -1.59
N THR A 306 9.47 -16.21 -2.87
CA THR A 306 8.28 -16.07 -3.73
C THR A 306 7.46 -17.36 -3.95
N THR A 307 7.65 -18.39 -3.11
CA THR A 307 7.13 -19.75 -3.31
C THR A 307 6.08 -20.21 -2.29
N SER A 308 5.61 -19.36 -1.37
CA SER A 308 4.44 -19.67 -0.55
C SER A 308 3.52 -18.48 -0.43
N LEU A 309 2.32 -18.58 -1.03
CA LEU A 309 1.18 -17.71 -0.77
C LEU A 309 0.89 -17.71 0.75
N PRO A 310 1.07 -16.60 1.48
CA PRO A 310 0.56 -16.48 2.83
C PRO A 310 -0.90 -16.05 2.75
N LEU A 311 -1.78 -16.84 3.35
CA LEU A 311 -3.13 -16.40 3.69
C LEU A 311 -3.04 -15.16 4.61
N LEU A 312 -3.61 -14.05 4.14
CA LEU A 312 -4.27 -12.98 4.90
C LEU A 312 -3.74 -12.71 6.33
N SER A 313 -2.67 -11.93 6.45
CA SER A 313 -2.46 -10.87 7.45
C SER A 313 -1.01 -10.40 7.33
N GLU A 314 -0.82 -9.16 6.89
CA GLU A 314 0.46 -8.53 6.53
C GLU A 314 1.22 -9.24 5.40
N SER A 315 1.25 -8.60 4.21
CA SER A 315 2.10 -9.07 3.14
C SER A 315 3.55 -9.02 3.63
N PRO A 316 4.44 -9.96 3.27
CA PRO A 316 5.87 -9.82 3.55
C PRO A 316 6.46 -8.48 3.06
N LEU A 317 5.77 -7.83 2.13
CA LEU A 317 6.04 -6.50 1.59
C LEU A 317 5.78 -5.36 2.61
N ASP A 318 5.02 -5.59 3.69
CA ASP A 318 4.75 -4.61 4.75
C ASP A 318 5.99 -4.32 5.62
N THR A 319 7.06 -5.08 5.45
CA THR A 319 8.34 -4.87 6.16
C THR A 319 9.25 -3.82 5.50
N ALA A 320 8.93 -3.39 4.28
CA ALA A 320 9.68 -2.34 3.60
C ALA A 320 9.54 -0.99 4.32
N HIS A 321 10.66 -0.28 4.47
CA HIS A 321 10.63 1.09 5.00
C HIS A 321 10.26 2.11 3.93
N LEU A 322 10.68 1.84 2.68
CA LEU A 322 10.26 2.60 1.51
C LEU A 322 9.93 1.62 0.40
N ARG A 323 8.75 1.77 -0.20
CA ARG A 323 8.36 1.09 -1.42
C ARG A 323 7.80 2.08 -2.41
N ILE A 324 8.24 1.98 -3.65
CA ILE A 324 7.76 2.79 -4.78
C ILE A 324 7.40 1.82 -5.89
N ASN A 325 6.12 1.73 -6.19
CA ASN A 325 5.56 0.92 -7.26
C ASN A 325 5.06 1.85 -8.38
N MET A 326 5.31 1.49 -9.61
CA MET A 326 4.92 2.18 -10.84
C MET A 326 4.09 1.19 -11.65
N MET A 327 2.77 1.36 -11.61
CA MET A 327 1.85 0.50 -12.34
C MET A 327 1.42 1.20 -13.63
N GLY A 328 1.62 0.53 -14.76
CA GLY A 328 1.01 0.93 -16.03
C GLY A 328 -0.51 0.78 -15.94
N VAL A 329 -1.24 1.73 -16.52
CA VAL A 329 -2.72 1.77 -16.50
C VAL A 329 -3.33 0.55 -17.20
N ASP A 330 -2.61 -0.01 -18.17
CA ASP A 330 -3.09 -1.11 -19.03
C ASP A 330 -2.94 -2.49 -18.38
N PHE A 331 -2.37 -2.58 -17.17
CA PHE A 331 -2.09 -3.88 -16.54
C PHE A 331 -3.33 -4.53 -15.91
N ILE A 332 -4.39 -3.77 -15.67
CA ILE A 332 -5.55 -4.25 -14.88
C ILE A 332 -6.45 -5.16 -15.72
N ASP A 333 -6.52 -4.97 -17.05
CA ASP A 333 -7.51 -5.68 -17.89
C ASP A 333 -6.91 -6.73 -18.84
N SER A 334 -5.59 -6.75 -19.05
CA SER A 334 -4.94 -7.79 -19.85
C SER A 334 -3.68 -8.32 -19.18
N TRP A 335 -3.75 -9.55 -18.67
CA TRP A 335 -2.61 -10.35 -18.21
C TRP A 335 -1.65 -10.76 -19.35
N ASP A 336 -1.64 -10.03 -20.45
CA ASP A 336 -0.73 -10.29 -21.54
C ASP A 336 0.66 -9.79 -21.13
N GLU A 337 1.49 -10.72 -20.64
CA GLU A 337 2.87 -10.49 -20.21
C GLU A 337 3.72 -9.78 -21.29
N SER A 338 3.28 -9.80 -22.54
CA SER A 338 3.96 -9.13 -23.66
C SER A 338 3.73 -7.60 -23.71
N ALA A 339 2.69 -7.09 -23.04
CA ALA A 339 2.33 -5.67 -23.04
C ALA A 339 2.71 -4.93 -21.74
N ALA A 340 3.39 -5.61 -20.81
CA ALA A 340 3.96 -5.00 -19.62
C ALA A 340 4.94 -3.89 -20.01
N HIS A 341 4.47 -2.65 -20.08
CA HIS A 341 5.33 -1.48 -20.27
C HIS A 341 6.14 -1.33 -18.99
N PHE A 342 7.31 -1.96 -18.99
CA PHE A 342 8.23 -1.90 -17.87
C PHE A 342 8.69 -0.45 -17.68
N HIS A 343 8.30 0.16 -16.57
CA HIS A 343 8.78 1.50 -16.16
C HIS A 343 10.21 1.45 -15.61
N LEU A 344 11.00 0.47 -16.07
CA LEU A 344 12.36 0.24 -15.64
C LEU A 344 13.27 1.45 -15.94
N PRO A 345 13.19 2.13 -17.10
CA PRO A 345 13.98 3.34 -17.34
C PRO A 345 13.70 4.45 -16.31
N GLU A 346 12.44 4.71 -15.99
CA GLU A 346 11.99 5.73 -15.05
C GLU A 346 12.41 5.39 -13.62
N LEU A 347 12.26 4.13 -13.23
CA LEU A 347 12.80 3.59 -11.99
C LEU A 347 14.32 3.82 -11.94
N LEU A 348 15.06 3.45 -12.98
CA LEU A 348 16.52 3.53 -12.95
C LEU A 348 17.04 4.97 -12.89
N GLN A 349 16.25 5.97 -13.28
CA GLN A 349 16.58 7.38 -13.02
C GLN A 349 16.64 7.73 -11.52
N MET A 350 16.05 6.93 -10.63
CA MET A 350 16.15 7.09 -9.19
C MET A 350 17.47 6.56 -8.60
N CYS A 351 18.26 5.83 -9.38
CA CYS A 351 19.50 5.19 -8.91
C CYS A 351 20.66 6.14 -8.55
N PRO A 352 20.83 7.30 -9.21
CA PRO A 352 21.88 8.26 -8.85
C PRO A 352 21.66 8.92 -7.48
N TYR A 353 20.49 8.77 -6.85
CA TYR A 353 20.17 9.47 -5.62
C TYR A 353 20.79 8.81 -4.39
N PRO A 354 21.25 9.60 -3.38
CA PRO A 354 22.11 9.12 -2.29
C PRO A 354 21.63 7.84 -1.60
N TRP A 355 20.33 7.75 -1.32
CA TRP A 355 19.76 6.60 -0.64
C TRP A 355 19.95 5.33 -1.46
N VAL A 356 19.63 5.31 -2.76
CA VAL A 356 19.86 4.13 -3.62
C VAL A 356 21.35 3.77 -3.63
N ARG A 357 22.24 4.76 -3.70
CA ARG A 357 23.70 4.57 -3.72
C ARG A 357 24.25 3.91 -2.45
N SER A 358 23.56 4.04 -1.32
CA SER A 358 23.95 3.47 -0.03
C SER A 358 23.41 2.04 0.20
N ALA A 359 22.67 1.48 -0.76
CA ALA A 359 22.28 0.07 -0.73
C ALA A 359 23.52 -0.85 -0.70
N ARG A 360 23.50 -1.85 0.20
CA ARG A 360 24.59 -2.84 0.31
C ARG A 360 24.30 -4.14 -0.41
N ALA A 361 23.02 -4.41 -0.65
CA ALA A 361 22.57 -5.58 -1.37
C ALA A 361 21.50 -5.17 -2.37
N ILE A 362 21.51 -5.79 -3.55
CA ILE A 362 20.45 -5.67 -4.54
C ILE A 362 19.81 -7.03 -4.75
N HIS A 363 18.49 -7.08 -4.63
CA HIS A 363 17.67 -8.22 -5.02
C HIS A 363 16.93 -7.86 -6.31
N ILE A 364 17.04 -8.70 -7.33
CA ILE A 364 16.39 -8.50 -8.62
C ILE A 364 15.33 -9.59 -8.78
N GLU A 365 14.07 -9.16 -8.75
CA GLU A 365 12.90 -10.00 -9.02
C GLU A 365 12.67 -10.11 -10.54
N SER A 366 12.25 -11.29 -11.00
CA SER A 366 11.81 -11.56 -12.38
C SER A 366 12.87 -11.47 -13.51
N ASN A 367 12.46 -11.84 -14.73
CA ASN A 367 13.28 -12.02 -15.94
C ASN A 367 13.63 -10.70 -16.65
N MET A 368 13.96 -9.67 -15.89
CA MET A 368 14.18 -8.26 -16.28
C MET A 368 15.44 -7.97 -17.13
N LEU A 369 16.06 -9.01 -17.68
CA LEU A 369 17.47 -9.01 -18.00
C LEU A 369 17.76 -8.65 -19.45
N PHE A 370 16.75 -8.80 -20.30
CA PHE A 370 16.88 -8.59 -21.74
C PHE A 370 16.55 -7.16 -22.17
N SER A 371 15.85 -6.38 -21.34
CA SER A 371 15.22 -5.13 -21.80
C SER A 371 16.12 -3.90 -21.75
N ASN A 372 17.16 -3.81 -20.89
CA ASN A 372 18.04 -2.63 -20.88
C ASN A 372 19.39 -2.81 -20.15
N LYS A 373 20.43 -3.34 -20.83
CA LYS A 373 21.77 -3.53 -20.24
C LYS A 373 22.40 -2.22 -19.74
N GLU A 374 22.23 -1.13 -20.46
CA GLU A 374 22.85 0.16 -20.12
C GLU A 374 22.30 0.71 -18.80
N ALA A 375 21.00 0.57 -18.60
CA ALA A 375 20.37 1.06 -17.39
C ALA A 375 20.79 0.23 -16.15
N TRP A 376 20.95 -1.10 -16.30
CA TRP A 376 21.57 -1.94 -15.25
C TRP A 376 23.02 -1.55 -14.95
N ARG A 377 23.84 -1.25 -15.98
CA ARG A 377 25.20 -0.73 -15.78
C ARG A 377 25.16 0.61 -15.02
N GLY A 378 24.20 1.48 -15.35
CA GLY A 378 23.99 2.74 -14.65
C GLY A 378 23.71 2.56 -13.16
N LEU A 379 22.83 1.62 -12.80
CA LEU A 379 22.54 1.28 -11.40
C LEU A 379 23.79 0.76 -10.66
N LEU A 380 24.49 -0.22 -11.25
CA LEU A 380 25.67 -0.83 -10.62
C LEU A 380 26.79 0.19 -10.42
N ARG A 381 27.02 1.07 -11.39
CA ARG A 381 27.98 2.19 -11.26
C ARG A 381 27.55 3.22 -10.22
N SER A 382 26.24 3.40 -10.04
CA SER A 382 25.68 4.36 -9.08
C SER A 382 25.76 3.83 -7.65
N THR A 383 25.96 2.53 -7.43
CA THR A 383 25.92 1.85 -6.12
C THR A 383 27.32 1.37 -5.68
N PRO A 384 28.25 2.27 -5.33
CA PRO A 384 29.64 1.92 -5.02
C PRO A 384 29.81 1.09 -3.74
N HIS A 385 28.79 1.06 -2.88
CA HIS A 385 28.81 0.33 -1.60
C HIS A 385 28.14 -1.05 -1.68
N LEU A 386 27.72 -1.45 -2.86
CA LEU A 386 27.07 -2.72 -3.09
C LEU A 386 28.09 -3.86 -2.83
N GLN A 387 27.66 -4.86 -2.08
CA GLN A 387 28.47 -6.02 -1.66
C GLN A 387 27.90 -7.32 -2.21
N TYR A 388 26.58 -7.32 -2.44
CA TYR A 388 25.81 -8.51 -2.74
C TYR A 388 24.77 -8.24 -3.81
N ILE A 389 24.64 -9.16 -4.77
CA ILE A 389 23.59 -9.15 -5.76
C ILE A 389 22.96 -10.53 -5.82
N ARG A 390 21.65 -10.60 -5.62
CA ARG A 390 20.83 -11.80 -5.81
C ARG A 390 19.85 -11.54 -6.94
N ALA A 391 19.73 -12.50 -7.84
CA ALA A 391 18.69 -12.51 -8.86
C ALA A 391 17.96 -13.85 -8.78
N GLU A 392 16.63 -13.81 -8.85
CA GLU A 392 15.82 -15.02 -8.78
C GLU A 392 16.02 -15.94 -10.00
N ASN A 393 16.39 -15.39 -11.17
CA ASN A 393 16.69 -16.18 -12.37
C ASN A 393 18.19 -16.38 -12.62
N MET A 394 18.63 -17.64 -12.67
CA MET A 394 20.00 -18.07 -12.97
C MET A 394 20.59 -17.54 -14.29
N ASN A 395 19.77 -17.21 -15.28
CA ASN A 395 20.25 -16.66 -16.56
C ASN A 395 20.92 -15.29 -16.40
N PHE A 396 20.53 -14.51 -15.37
CA PHE A 396 21.18 -13.22 -15.05
C PHE A 396 22.65 -13.41 -14.72
N ALA A 397 22.90 -14.24 -13.71
CA ALA A 397 24.22 -14.38 -13.13
C ALA A 397 25.21 -15.02 -14.09
N ARG A 398 24.74 -15.90 -14.97
CA ARG A 398 25.62 -16.64 -15.91
C ARG A 398 25.88 -15.89 -17.22
N ALA A 399 24.86 -15.28 -17.82
CA ALA A 399 24.99 -14.73 -19.18
C ALA A 399 25.08 -13.19 -19.20
N VAL A 400 24.28 -12.50 -18.39
CA VAL A 400 24.12 -11.05 -18.49
C VAL A 400 25.10 -10.33 -17.57
N PHE A 401 25.26 -10.80 -16.34
CA PHE A 401 26.07 -10.15 -15.32
C PHE A 401 27.54 -9.95 -15.74
N PRO A 402 28.24 -10.95 -16.32
CA PRO A 402 29.60 -10.72 -16.84
C PRO A 402 29.66 -9.62 -17.90
N SER A 403 28.65 -9.54 -18.78
CA SER A 403 28.56 -8.49 -19.82
C SER A 403 28.20 -7.11 -19.27
N LEU A 404 27.57 -7.04 -18.10
CA LEU A 404 27.32 -5.77 -17.39
C LEU A 404 28.60 -5.25 -16.75
N LEU A 405 29.47 -6.15 -16.26
CA LEU A 405 30.73 -5.80 -15.62
C LEU A 405 31.89 -5.56 -16.59
N SER A 406 31.83 -6.09 -17.81
CA SER A 406 32.88 -5.85 -18.82
C SER A 406 32.95 -4.36 -19.16
N GLU A 407 34.10 -3.74 -18.90
CA GLU A 407 34.37 -2.36 -19.27
C GLU A 407 34.37 -2.24 -20.80
N SER A 408 33.33 -1.61 -21.35
CA SER A 408 33.26 -1.14 -22.74
C SER A 408 33.33 -2.24 -23.81
N GLU A 409 32.18 -2.61 -24.37
CA GLU A 409 32.10 -3.14 -25.74
C GLU A 409 32.40 -2.00 -26.72
N ASP A 410 33.62 -1.44 -26.70
CA ASP A 410 34.07 -0.60 -27.80
C ASP A 410 34.57 -1.55 -28.89
N PRO A 411 33.83 -1.77 -29.99
CA PRO A 411 34.23 -2.70 -31.03
C PRO A 411 35.55 -2.31 -31.71
N ASN A 412 36.08 -1.11 -31.44
CA ASN A 412 37.34 -0.61 -31.96
C ASN A 412 38.51 -0.63 -30.96
N ALA A 413 38.27 -1.00 -29.69
CA ALA A 413 39.35 -1.17 -28.73
C ALA A 413 40.09 -2.49 -29.01
N LYS A 414 41.08 -2.43 -29.91
CA LYS A 414 42.03 -3.54 -30.12
C LYS A 414 42.69 -3.88 -28.78
N LEU A 415 42.41 -5.09 -28.32
CA LEU A 415 43.02 -5.78 -27.18
C LEU A 415 44.50 -5.42 -26.99
N GLY A 416 44.79 -4.59 -26.00
CA GLY A 416 45.99 -4.76 -25.19
C GLY A 416 45.67 -5.83 -24.16
N GLN A 417 46.17 -7.05 -24.37
CA GLN A 417 46.16 -8.07 -23.34
C GLN A 417 47.08 -7.62 -22.22
N ASP A 418 46.52 -6.99 -21.20
CA ASP A 418 46.89 -7.13 -19.80
C ASP A 418 46.02 -6.19 -18.98
N VAL A 419 45.62 -6.65 -17.80
CA VAL A 419 44.85 -5.98 -16.73
C VAL A 419 43.46 -6.62 -16.47
N LEU A 420 43.37 -7.19 -15.26
CA LEU A 420 42.22 -7.76 -14.52
C LEU A 420 41.71 -9.16 -14.91
N ARG A 421 42.45 -10.18 -14.49
CA ARG A 421 41.85 -11.50 -14.16
C ARG A 421 41.21 -11.44 -12.77
N PRO A 422 39.93 -11.81 -12.60
CA PRO A 422 39.43 -12.18 -11.29
C PRO A 422 40.09 -13.49 -10.86
N ARG A 423 40.55 -13.54 -9.60
CA ARG A 423 41.11 -14.75 -9.00
C ARG A 423 39.94 -15.68 -8.67
N THR A 424 39.63 -16.61 -9.57
CA THR A 424 38.75 -17.74 -9.27
C THR A 424 39.43 -18.61 -8.22
N GLN A 425 39.03 -18.46 -6.96
CA GLN A 425 39.32 -19.48 -5.96
C GLN A 425 38.43 -20.71 -6.22
N GLN A 426 39.07 -21.86 -6.06
CA GLN A 426 38.52 -23.19 -6.31
C GLN A 426 37.24 -23.43 -5.52
N THR A 427 36.35 -24.20 -6.14
CA THR A 427 35.26 -24.93 -5.52
C THR A 427 35.75 -25.70 -4.30
N GLU A 428 35.49 -25.17 -3.10
CA GLU A 428 35.42 -25.97 -1.89
C GLU A 428 33.94 -26.20 -1.55
N SER A 429 33.62 -27.46 -1.28
CA SER A 429 32.32 -27.98 -0.89
C SER A 429 31.77 -27.29 0.38
N PRO A 430 30.46 -27.33 0.67
CA PRO A 430 29.90 -26.56 1.77
C PRO A 430 30.41 -27.08 3.11
N ILE A 431 31.24 -26.27 3.77
CA ILE A 431 31.65 -26.46 5.16
C ILE A 431 30.59 -25.79 6.04
N LEU A 432 29.76 -26.60 6.69
CA LEU A 432 29.02 -26.21 7.89
C LEU A 432 30.03 -26.05 9.03
N TYR A 433 30.25 -24.83 9.53
CA TYR A 433 30.82 -24.64 10.87
C TYR A 433 30.13 -23.52 11.63
N SER A 434 29.77 -23.90 12.85
CA SER A 434 29.33 -23.14 14.00
C SER A 434 30.41 -22.19 14.54
N ASP A 435 29.96 -21.23 15.34
CA ASP A 435 30.73 -20.24 16.11
C ASP A 435 32.12 -20.67 16.59
N VAL A 436 33.11 -19.78 16.42
CA VAL A 436 33.82 -19.03 17.48
C VAL A 436 35.15 -18.44 16.95
N SER A 437 35.38 -17.17 17.30
CA SER A 437 36.64 -16.41 17.39
C SER A 437 37.34 -15.85 16.14
N GLY A 438 37.21 -14.53 15.99
CA GLY A 438 38.31 -13.60 16.24
C GLY A 438 39.55 -13.67 15.34
N GLN A 439 39.49 -13.00 14.19
CA GLN A 439 40.67 -12.38 13.58
C GLN A 439 40.25 -11.25 12.62
N ALA A 440 40.84 -10.07 12.82
CA ALA A 440 40.65 -8.91 11.95
C ALA A 440 41.53 -9.01 10.70
N PRO A 441 41.05 -8.66 9.49
CA PRO A 441 41.91 -8.49 8.34
C PRO A 441 42.21 -7.00 8.08
N SER A 442 43.44 -6.80 7.63
CA SER A 442 44.13 -5.58 7.25
C SER A 442 43.55 -4.87 6.02
N ASP A 443 43.66 -3.55 6.03
CA ASP A 443 43.28 -2.62 4.97
C ASP A 443 43.91 -2.94 3.60
N GLY A 444 43.03 -3.10 2.62
CA GLY A 444 43.36 -3.30 1.20
C GLY A 444 42.08 -3.51 0.39
N ALA A 445 41.26 -2.47 0.25
CA ALA A 445 39.93 -2.55 -0.37
C ALA A 445 40.01 -2.70 -1.90
N SER A 446 40.18 -3.94 -2.37
CA SER A 446 39.54 -4.43 -3.59
C SER A 446 38.10 -4.80 -3.22
N ALA A 447 37.10 -4.24 -3.91
CA ALA A 447 35.71 -4.63 -3.68
C ALA A 447 35.50 -6.07 -4.18
N ASP A 448 35.59 -7.03 -3.27
CA ASP A 448 35.25 -8.43 -3.54
C ASP A 448 33.73 -8.58 -3.51
N TRP A 449 33.14 -8.72 -4.69
CA TRP A 449 31.72 -8.95 -4.87
C TRP A 449 31.38 -10.42 -4.70
N ARG A 450 30.29 -10.75 -4.01
CA ARG A 450 29.73 -12.10 -3.98
C ARG A 450 28.42 -12.14 -4.76
N VAL A 451 28.38 -12.98 -5.79
CA VAL A 451 27.16 -13.29 -6.54
C VAL A 451 26.66 -14.64 -6.05
N VAL A 452 25.44 -14.69 -5.50
CA VAL A 452 24.79 -15.94 -5.09
C VAL A 452 23.61 -16.18 -6.02
N CYS A 453 23.59 -17.37 -6.61
CA CYS A 453 22.50 -17.83 -7.47
C CYS A 453 21.77 -18.93 -6.73
N ASP A 454 20.46 -18.78 -6.54
CA ASP A 454 19.66 -19.91 -6.08
C ASP A 454 19.44 -20.86 -7.25
N VAL A 455 19.95 -22.08 -7.09
CA VAL A 455 19.69 -23.18 -8.01
C VAL A 455 18.36 -23.78 -7.59
N GLN A 456 17.25 -23.31 -8.16
CA GLN A 456 15.99 -24.05 -8.04
C GLN A 456 16.13 -25.36 -8.84
N GLY A 457 15.86 -26.48 -8.17
CA GLY A 457 16.03 -27.84 -8.69
C GLY A 457 15.20 -28.10 -9.94
N ALA A 458 15.74 -28.98 -10.79
CA ALA A 458 15.21 -29.41 -12.08
C ALA A 458 13.83 -30.07 -12.01
#